data_AF-A0A959Y778-F1
#
_entry.id   AF-A0A959Y778-F1
#
_cell.length_a   1.000
_cell.length_b   1.000
_cell.length_c   1.000
_cell.angle_alpha   90.00
_cell.angle_beta   90.00
_cell.angle_gamma   90.00
#
_symmetry.space_group_name_H-M   'P 1'
#
loop_
_entity.id
_entity.type
_entity.pdbx_description
1 polymer ?
#
loop_
_entity_poly.entity_id
_entity_poly.type
_entity_poly.pdbx_seq_one_letter_code
_entity_poly.pdbx_strand_id
1 'polypeptide(L)' 'VRDARTREALPFVNVALEGTTVGGTTDLEGRYTIADVAPGLYNVAASSVGYEPKLAYEVQV' A
#
# COMPACT_ATOMS: atom_id res chain seq x y z
N VAL A 1 4.62 4.00 -3.15
CA VAL A 1 5.12 2.68 -3.61
C VAL A 1 6.03 2.88 -4.80
N ARG A 2 7.21 2.28 -4.75
CA ARG A 2 8.24 2.41 -5.79
C ARG A 2 8.91 1.07 -6.02
N ASP A 3 9.43 0.86 -7.22
CA ASP A 3 10.26 -0.30 -7.53
C ASP A 3 11.52 -0.28 -6.64
N ALA A 4 11.90 -1.44 -6.11
CA ALA A 4 13.01 -1.54 -5.17
C ALA A 4 14.39 -1.33 -5.85
N ARG A 5 14.51 -1.65 -7.13
CA ARG A 5 15.73 -1.57 -7.94
C ARG A 5 15.86 -0.24 -8.65
N THR A 6 14.83 0.18 -9.40
CA THR A 6 14.87 1.39 -10.24
C THR A 6 14.45 2.63 -9.50
N ARG A 7 13.76 2.49 -8.36
CA ARG A 7 13.16 3.59 -7.57
C ARG A 7 12.07 4.36 -8.32
N GLU A 8 11.61 3.85 -9.46
CA GLU A 8 10.51 4.41 -10.22
C GLU A 8 9.17 4.22 -9.48
N ALA A 9 8.24 5.11 -9.75
CA ALA A 9 6.88 5.03 -9.21
C ALA A 9 6.16 3.79 -9.76
N LEU A 10 5.44 3.10 -8.88
CA LEU A 10 4.59 1.98 -9.29
C LEU A 10 3.12 2.38 -9.22
N PRO A 11 2.47 2.62 -10.36
CA PRO A 11 1.04 2.89 -10.41
C PRO A 11 0.23 1.61 -10.30
N PHE A 12 -1.04 1.76 -9.93
CA PHE A 12 -2.02 0.67 -9.89
C PHE A 12 -1.68 -0.50 -8.94
N VAL A 13 -0.81 -0.26 -7.96
CA VAL A 13 -0.50 -1.23 -6.90
C VAL A 13 -1.66 -1.26 -5.92
N ASN A 14 -2.17 -2.44 -5.62
CA ASN A 14 -3.17 -2.63 -4.59
C ASN A 14 -2.53 -2.41 -3.22
N VAL A 15 -3.13 -1.55 -2.40
CA VAL A 15 -2.70 -1.28 -1.03
C VAL A 15 -3.88 -1.55 -0.10
N ALA A 16 -3.73 -2.48 0.85
CA ALA A 16 -4.80 -2.88 1.75
C ALA A 16 -4.32 -2.87 3.21
N LEU A 17 -5.22 -2.56 4.14
CA LEU A 17 -4.99 -2.74 5.57
C LEU A 17 -5.35 -4.18 5.95
N GLU A 18 -4.39 -4.95 6.45
CA GLU A 18 -4.61 -6.35 6.84
C GLU A 18 -5.75 -6.47 7.87
N GLY A 19 -6.55 -7.53 7.73
CA GLY A 19 -7.69 -7.78 8.62
C GLY A 19 -8.90 -6.89 8.36
N THR A 20 -8.86 -6.02 7.34
CA THR A 20 -9.99 -5.16 6.95
C THR A 20 -10.31 -5.32 5.47
N THR A 21 -11.43 -4.73 5.02
CA THR A 21 -11.75 -4.55 3.59
C THR A 21 -11.34 -3.17 3.07
N VAL A 22 -10.64 -2.39 3.90
CA VAL A 22 -10.26 -1.01 3.62
C VAL A 22 -8.91 -1.00 2.91
N GLY A 23 -8.84 -0.25 1.82
CA GLY A 23 -7.67 -0.17 0.98
C GLY A 23 -7.83 0.87 -0.11
N GLY A 24 -6.85 0.91 -1.00
CA GLY A 24 -6.80 1.81 -2.13
C GLY A 24 -5.84 1.28 -3.17
N THR A 25 -5.53 2.14 -4.13
CA THR A 25 -4.62 1.82 -5.22
C THR A 25 -3.71 3.02 -5.45
N THR A 26 -2.48 2.76 -5.86
CA THR A 26 -1.54 3.85 -6.14
C THR A 26 -1.88 4.61 -7.42
N ASP A 27 -1.67 5.93 -7.40
CA ASP A 27 -1.72 6.82 -8.55
C ASP A 27 -0.48 6.69 -9.45
N LEU A 28 -0.42 7.51 -10.50
CA LEU A 28 0.68 7.53 -11.48
C LEU A 28 2.07 7.83 -10.86
N GLU A 29 2.10 8.47 -9.69
CA GLU A 29 3.31 8.82 -8.96
C GLU A 29 3.62 7.81 -7.84
N GLY A 30 2.84 6.71 -7.78
CA GLY A 30 2.97 5.67 -6.78
C GLY A 30 2.47 6.09 -5.40
N ARG A 31 1.73 7.20 -5.28
CA ARG A 31 1.12 7.65 -4.02
C ARG A 31 -0.22 6.98 -3.84
N TYR A 32 -0.60 6.71 -2.60
CA TYR A 32 -1.91 6.16 -2.29
C TYR A 32 -2.50 6.93 -1.11
N THR A 33 -3.82 6.88 -0.99
CA THR A 33 -4.55 7.43 0.15
C THR A 33 -5.64 6.44 0.48
N ILE A 34 -5.76 6.12 1.76
CA ILE A 34 -6.83 5.29 2.30
C ILE A 34 -7.58 6.20 3.27
N ALA A 35 -8.82 6.56 2.91
CA ALA A 35 -9.65 7.45 3.70
C ALA A 35 -10.47 6.66 4.74
N ASP A 36 -11.02 7.39 5.71
CA ASP A 36 -11.97 6.86 6.71
C ASP A 36 -11.44 5.68 7.54
N VAL A 37 -10.14 5.68 7.82
CA VAL A 37 -9.49 4.69 8.68
C VAL A 37 -9.59 5.16 10.13
N ALA A 38 -10.13 4.31 11.00
CA ALA A 38 -10.15 4.59 12.43
C ALA A 38 -8.72 4.63 13.01
N PRO A 39 -8.42 5.50 13.99
CA PRO A 39 -7.10 5.53 14.62
C PRO A 39 -6.73 4.17 15.22
N GLY A 40 -5.49 3.74 14.97
CA GLY A 40 -5.02 2.41 15.37
C GLY A 40 -3.68 2.03 14.76
N LEU A 41 -3.23 0.81 15.06
CA LEU A 41 -2.05 0.20 14.44
C LEU A 41 -2.51 -0.81 13.39
N TYR A 42 -2.03 -0.65 12.17
CA TYR A 42 -2.38 -1.51 11.05
C TYR A 42 -1.14 -2.02 10.34
N ASN A 43 -1.23 -3.24 9.82
CA ASN A 43 -0.28 -3.69 8.80
C ASN A 43 -0.81 -3.30 7.43
N VAL A 44 0.06 -2.71 6.61
CA VAL A 44 -0.27 -2.28 5.25
C VAL A 44 0.37 -3.24 4.27
N ALA A 45 -0.46 -3.93 3.49
CA ALA A 45 -0.03 -4.84 2.43
C ALA A 45 -0.06 -4.14 1.07
N ALA A 46 1.05 -4.17 0.34
CA ALA A 46 1.12 -3.74 -1.04
C ALA A 46 1.33 -4.96 -1.95
N SER A 47 0.48 -5.11 -2.96
CA SER A 47 0.57 -6.21 -3.94
C SER A 47 0.34 -5.72 -5.37
N SER A 48 1.11 -6.27 -6.30
CA SER A 48 1.00 -5.98 -7.73
C SER A 48 1.48 -7.18 -8.54
N VAL A 49 0.92 -7.36 -9.74
CA VAL A 49 1.30 -8.47 -10.62
C VAL A 49 2.76 -8.33 -11.03
N GLY A 50 3.53 -9.40 -10.86
CA GLY A 50 4.96 -9.42 -11.18
C GLY A 50 5.88 -8.88 -10.06
N TYR A 51 5.32 -8.51 -8.91
CA TYR A 51 6.07 -8.09 -7.73
C TYR A 51 5.85 -9.05 -6.57
N GLU A 52 6.89 -9.18 -5.74
CA GLU A 52 6.74 -9.84 -4.45
C GLU A 52 5.88 -8.94 -3.52
N PRO A 53 4.84 -9.50 -2.87
CA PRO A 53 4.00 -8.72 -1.97
C PRO A 53 4.83 -8.23 -0.79
N LYS A 54 4.56 -6.99 -0.34
CA LYS A 54 5.30 -6.36 0.75
C LYS A 54 4.37 -5.89 1.85
N LEU A 55 4.77 -6.19 3.08
CA LEU A 55 4.08 -5.75 4.30
C LEU A 55 4.88 -4.65 5.00
N ALA A 56 4.20 -3.59 5.38
CA ALA A 56 4.67 -2.60 6.33
C ALA A 56 3.89 -2.82 7.64
N TYR A 57 4.60 -3.14 8.71
CA TYR A 57 4.00 -3.49 9.98
C TYR A 57 3.78 -2.26 10.87
N GLU A 58 2.75 -2.34 11.71
CA GLU A 58 2.52 -1.40 12.82
C GLU A 58 2.49 0.07 12.39
N VAL A 59 1.87 0.34 11.23
CA VAL A 59 1.65 1.70 10.77
C VAL A 59 0.57 2.34 11.62
N GLN A 60 0.94 3.40 12.32
CA GLN A 60 0.02 4.21 13.11
C GLN A 60 -0.74 5.18 12.20
N VAL A 61 -2.07 5.17 12.34
CA VAL A 61 -3.00 6.09 11.67
C VAL A 61 -3.54 7.11 12.65
#